data_AF-A0AAJ5YVG8-F1
#
_entry.id   AF-A0AAJ5YVG8-F1
#
_cell.length_a   1.000
_cell.length_b   1.000
_cell.length_c   1.000
_cell.angle_alpha   90.00
_cell.angle_beta   90.00
_cell.angle_gamma   90.00
#
_symmetry.space_group_name_H-M   'P 1'
#
loop_
_entity.id
_entity.type
_entity.pdbx_description
1 polymer ?
#
loop_
_entity_poly.entity_id
_entity_poly.type
_entity_poly.pdbx_seq_one_letter_code
_entity_poly.pdbx_strand_id
1 'polypeptide(L)'
;MAPVHSLFGGAITVALSGEFRDASEIRQVPDNQEVLLSKDSDVSVIVEVLQQVAQGTDPASMDKAARYHFDSIGNDNDAADIHVDWVDAPAGNAPENTTPRPALLHGTQKIKKFGKITEESTVQLWVAVWRLPSKNVDLVLSRNNPSSDDIDQQSQDFRATAGSLRIVDWNLFA
;
A
#
# COMPACT_ATOMS: atom_id res chain seq x y z
N MET A 1 10.50 -19.03 -2.76
CA MET A 1 9.62 -18.00 -3.35
C MET A 1 8.64 -17.57 -2.27
N ALA A 2 8.33 -16.29 -2.17
CA ALA A 2 7.32 -15.80 -1.24
C ALA A 2 5.93 -16.41 -1.54
N PRO A 3 5.12 -16.76 -0.52
CA PRO A 3 3.73 -17.17 -0.71
C PRO A 3 2.93 -16.15 -1.51
N VAL A 4 2.05 -16.64 -2.40
CA VAL A 4 1.14 -15.81 -3.19
C VAL A 4 -0.22 -15.79 -2.50
N HIS A 5 -0.74 -14.58 -2.30
CA HIS A 5 -2.05 -14.31 -1.73
C HIS A 5 -3.01 -13.90 -2.84
N SER A 6 -4.22 -14.49 -2.82
CA SER A 6 -5.35 -14.09 -3.65
C SER A 6 -6.18 -13.07 -2.88
N LEU A 7 -6.42 -11.92 -3.50
CA LEU A 7 -7.14 -10.79 -2.94
C LEU A 7 -8.41 -10.54 -3.77
N PHE A 8 -9.45 -9.98 -3.15
CA PHE A 8 -10.73 -9.64 -3.77
C PHE A 8 -11.33 -10.84 -4.52
N GLY A 9 -11.45 -11.98 -3.84
CA GLY A 9 -11.94 -13.22 -4.45
C GLY A 9 -11.04 -13.80 -5.55
N GLY A 10 -9.76 -13.39 -5.59
CA GLY A 10 -8.79 -13.83 -6.60
C GLY A 10 -8.65 -12.90 -7.81
N ALA A 11 -9.34 -11.76 -7.83
CA ALA A 11 -9.20 -10.77 -8.88
C ALA A 11 -7.81 -10.10 -8.88
N ILE A 12 -7.14 -10.08 -7.72
CA ILE A 12 -5.76 -9.59 -7.57
C ILE A 12 -4.92 -10.68 -6.90
N THR A 13 -3.65 -10.78 -7.30
CA THR A 13 -2.66 -11.62 -6.61
C THR A 13 -1.44 -10.80 -6.21
N VAL A 14 -0.83 -11.14 -5.07
CA VAL A 14 0.40 -10.50 -4.59
C VAL A 14 1.25 -11.51 -3.83
N ALA A 15 2.57 -11.45 -3.98
CA ALA A 15 3.49 -12.27 -3.19
C ALA A 15 4.00 -11.48 -1.97
N LEU A 16 3.96 -12.11 -0.80
CA LEU A 16 4.39 -11.50 0.47
C LEU A 16 5.41 -12.38 1.18
N SER A 17 6.54 -11.79 1.57
CA SER A 17 7.56 -12.48 2.37
C SER A 17 7.10 -12.60 3.82
N GLY A 18 6.94 -13.82 4.30
CA GLY A 18 6.50 -14.12 5.68
C GLY A 18 5.15 -14.84 5.72
N GLU A 19 4.60 -14.99 6.91
CA GLU A 19 3.26 -15.55 7.10
C GLU A 19 2.26 -14.45 7.43
N PHE A 20 1.28 -14.26 6.55
CA PHE A 20 0.20 -13.31 6.73
C PHE A 20 -1.14 -14.02 6.89
N ARG A 21 -1.97 -13.48 7.77
CA ARG A 21 -3.35 -13.88 7.99
C ARG A 21 -4.29 -12.78 7.52
N ASP A 22 -5.38 -13.17 6.85
CA ASP A 22 -6.43 -12.24 6.49
C ASP A 22 -7.22 -11.80 7.73
N ALA A 23 -7.33 -10.49 7.95
CA ALA A 23 -8.10 -9.92 9.04
C ALA A 23 -9.61 -10.15 8.89
N SER A 24 -10.11 -10.38 7.67
CA SER A 24 -11.52 -10.66 7.39
C SER A 24 -12.04 -11.90 8.14
N GLU A 25 -11.14 -12.85 8.47
CA GLU A 25 -11.46 -14.04 9.25
C GLU A 25 -11.88 -13.74 10.69
N ILE A 26 -11.50 -12.58 11.23
CA ILE A 26 -11.69 -12.23 12.65
C ILE A 26 -12.47 -10.94 12.87
N ARG A 27 -12.58 -10.08 11.85
CA ARG A 27 -13.35 -8.84 11.90
C ARG A 27 -13.87 -8.50 10.50
N GLN A 28 -14.93 -7.70 10.44
CA GLN A 28 -15.34 -7.14 9.15
C GLN A 28 -14.28 -6.16 8.63
N VAL A 29 -13.99 -6.27 7.34
CA VAL A 29 -13.14 -5.37 6.56
C VAL A 29 -14.03 -4.79 5.44
N PRO A 30 -13.92 -3.50 5.10
CA PRO A 30 -14.68 -2.92 3.99
C PRO A 30 -14.45 -3.67 2.67
N ASP A 31 -15.48 -3.77 1.83
CA ASP A 31 -15.42 -4.56 0.58
C ASP A 31 -14.35 -4.07 -0.41
N ASN A 32 -13.95 -2.80 -0.33
CA ASN A 32 -12.91 -2.20 -1.16
C ASN A 32 -11.50 -2.36 -0.57
N GLN A 33 -11.35 -3.10 0.54
CA GLN A 33 -10.09 -3.30 1.25
C GLN A 33 -9.80 -4.78 1.50
N GLU A 34 -8.52 -5.12 1.48
CA GLU A 34 -7.98 -6.40 1.92
C GLU A 34 -6.90 -6.13 2.96
N VAL A 35 -7.01 -6.73 4.15
CA VAL A 35 -6.10 -6.45 5.27
C VAL A 35 -5.40 -7.73 5.70
N LEU A 36 -4.09 -7.76 5.51
CA LEU A 36 -3.22 -8.88 5.83
C LEU A 36 -2.34 -8.53 7.03
N LEU A 37 -2.37 -9.36 8.07
CA LEU A 37 -1.64 -9.18 9.32
C LEU A 37 -0.52 -10.21 9.41
N SER A 38 0.71 -9.77 9.67
CA SER A 38 1.81 -10.67 9.97
C SER A 38 1.49 -11.50 11.22
N LYS A 39 1.84 -12.79 11.20
CA LYS A 39 1.67 -13.66 12.38
C LYS A 39 2.76 -13.48 13.43
N ASP A 40 3.95 -13.06 13.00
CA ASP A 40 5.16 -13.07 13.82
C ASP A 40 5.67 -11.65 14.16
N SER A 41 4.97 -10.62 13.69
CA SER A 41 5.34 -9.22 13.92
C SER A 41 4.13 -8.28 13.87
N ASP A 42 4.32 -7.02 14.27
CA ASP A 42 3.29 -5.98 14.19
C ASP A 42 3.14 -5.37 12.77
N VAL A 43 3.62 -6.08 11.74
CA VAL A 43 3.52 -5.63 10.35
C VAL A 43 2.12 -5.90 9.81
N SER A 44 1.54 -4.89 9.16
CA SER A 44 0.31 -5.06 8.37
C SER A 44 0.52 -4.63 6.93
N VAL A 45 -0.18 -5.30 6.02
CA VAL A 45 -0.28 -4.94 4.60
C VAL A 45 -1.75 -4.75 4.28
N ILE A 46 -2.09 -3.61 3.70
CA ILE A 46 -3.46 -3.26 3.32
C ILE A 46 -3.45 -2.97 1.82
N VAL A 47 -4.41 -3.53 1.09
CA VAL A 47 -4.64 -3.23 -0.33
C VAL A 47 -6.04 -2.65 -0.47
N GLU A 48 -6.14 -1.47 -1.07
CA GLU A 48 -7.40 -0.73 -1.19
C GLU A 48 -7.66 -0.30 -2.63
N VAL A 49 -8.92 -0.43 -3.06
CA VAL A 49 -9.41 0.14 -4.30
C VAL A 49 -10.02 1.51 -4.00
N LEU A 50 -9.35 2.57 -4.46
CA LEU A 50 -9.73 3.95 -4.21
C LEU A 50 -10.00 4.69 -5.52
N GLN A 51 -10.71 5.81 -5.43
CA GLN A 51 -10.90 6.69 -6.58
C GLN A 51 -9.58 7.40 -6.93
N GLN A 52 -9.34 7.60 -8.22
CA GLN A 52 -8.16 8.31 -8.70
C GLN A 52 -8.11 9.77 -8.20
N VAL A 53 -6.99 10.18 -7.62
CA VAL A 53 -6.83 11.50 -6.96
C VAL A 53 -6.33 12.62 -7.89
N ALA A 54 -5.88 12.26 -9.09
CA ALA A 54 -5.40 13.21 -10.11
C ALA A 54 -5.45 12.55 -11.50
N GLN A 55 -5.64 13.31 -12.56
CA GLN A 55 -5.55 12.74 -13.90
C GLN A 55 -4.09 12.47 -14.30
N GLY A 56 -3.89 11.45 -15.13
CA GLY A 56 -2.60 11.18 -15.78
C GLY A 56 -1.72 10.15 -15.07
N THR A 57 -0.74 9.66 -15.83
CA THR A 57 0.19 8.56 -15.50
C THR A 57 1.63 8.95 -15.78
N ASP A 58 1.90 10.23 -16.08
CA ASP A 58 3.25 10.76 -16.17
C ASP A 58 3.91 10.82 -14.76
N PRO A 59 5.25 10.88 -14.68
CA PRO A 59 5.97 10.86 -13.41
C PRO A 59 5.49 11.89 -12.37
N ALA A 60 5.10 13.09 -12.79
CA ALA A 60 4.65 14.13 -11.86
C ALA A 60 3.26 13.80 -11.28
N SER A 61 2.36 13.26 -12.11
CA SER A 61 1.05 12.78 -11.66
C SER A 61 1.15 11.55 -10.75
N MET A 62 2.10 10.66 -11.03
CA MET A 62 2.39 9.48 -10.22
C MET A 62 2.98 9.85 -8.85
N ASP A 63 3.93 10.81 -8.78
CA ASP A 63 4.49 11.34 -7.52
C ASP A 63 3.40 11.97 -6.64
N LYS A 64 2.56 12.82 -7.25
CA LYS A 64 1.42 13.45 -6.56
C LYS A 64 0.46 12.43 -5.97
N ALA A 65 0.14 11.37 -6.71
CA ALA A 65 -0.75 10.32 -6.24
C ALA A 65 -0.16 9.57 -5.03
N ALA A 66 1.12 9.19 -5.10
CA ALA A 66 1.80 8.50 -4.00
C ALA A 66 1.83 9.36 -2.72
N ARG A 67 2.18 10.65 -2.84
CA ARG A 67 2.21 11.58 -1.71
C ARG A 67 0.82 11.82 -1.13
N TYR A 68 -0.19 12.00 -1.98
CA TYR A 68 -1.57 12.21 -1.53
C TYR A 68 -2.06 11.03 -0.68
N HIS A 69 -1.89 9.79 -1.16
CA HIS A 69 -2.34 8.61 -0.42
C HIS A 69 -1.52 8.39 0.85
N PHE A 70 -0.22 8.67 0.84
CA PHE A 70 0.62 8.64 2.04
C PHE A 70 0.16 9.66 3.10
N ASP A 71 -0.10 10.91 2.69
CA ASP A 71 -0.57 11.97 3.56
C ASP A 71 -1.97 11.66 4.10
N SER A 72 -2.87 11.10 3.28
CA SER A 72 -4.21 10.70 3.68
C SER A 72 -4.17 9.66 4.80
N ILE A 73 -3.33 8.63 4.66
CA ILE A 73 -3.14 7.60 5.71
C ILE A 73 -2.67 8.24 7.02
N GLY A 74 -1.79 9.24 6.95
CA GLY A 74 -1.32 9.95 8.13
C GLY A 74 -2.40 10.80 8.78
N ASN A 75 -3.19 11.50 7.97
CA ASN A 75 -4.32 12.29 8.44
C ASN A 75 -5.40 11.43 9.10
N ASP A 76 -5.73 10.28 8.51
CA ASP A 76 -6.73 9.35 9.07
C ASP A 76 -6.28 8.73 10.40
N ASN A 77 -4.97 8.70 10.65
CA ASN A 77 -4.36 8.23 11.89
C ASN A 77 -4.00 9.36 12.88
N ASP A 78 -4.43 10.61 12.61
CA ASP A 78 -4.06 11.80 13.40
C ASP A 78 -2.55 11.89 13.68
N ALA A 79 -1.73 11.58 12.65
CA ALA A 79 -0.28 11.60 12.76
C ALA A 79 0.22 12.99 13.21
N ALA A 80 1.02 13.01 14.27
CA ALA A 80 1.62 14.22 14.82
C ALA A 80 2.76 14.76 13.94
N ASP A 81 3.40 13.88 13.18
CA ASP A 81 4.46 14.21 12.23
C ASP A 81 4.44 13.22 11.07
N ILE A 82 4.73 13.73 9.87
CA ILE A 82 4.73 12.98 8.61
C ILE A 82 6.00 13.36 7.86
N HIS A 83 6.84 12.37 7.55
CA HIS A 83 8.09 12.58 6.83
C HIS A 83 8.18 11.63 5.64
N VAL A 84 8.48 12.16 4.45
CA VAL A 84 8.72 11.35 3.24
C VAL A 84 10.23 11.22 3.04
N ASP A 85 10.74 9.99 3.07
CA ASP A 85 12.17 9.71 2.87
C ASP A 85 12.51 9.67 1.38
N TRP A 86 11.72 8.95 0.58
CA TRP A 86 11.91 8.90 -0.87
C TRP A 86 10.62 8.58 -1.63
N VAL A 87 10.61 8.97 -2.91
CA VAL A 87 9.56 8.63 -3.88
C VAL A 87 10.20 8.15 -5.17
N ASP A 88 9.71 7.04 -5.70
CA ASP A 88 10.05 6.48 -7.00
C ASP A 88 8.77 6.42 -7.84
N ALA A 89 8.59 7.41 -8.72
CA ALA A 89 7.37 7.63 -9.48
C ALA A 89 7.62 7.51 -10.99
N PRO A 90 7.84 6.29 -11.52
CA PRO A 90 7.95 6.09 -12.95
C PRO A 90 6.62 6.38 -13.64
N ALA A 91 6.65 6.59 -14.95
CA ALA A 91 5.41 6.67 -15.72
C ALA A 91 4.62 5.35 -15.59
N GLY A 92 3.35 5.45 -15.18
CA GLY A 92 2.44 4.32 -14.95
C GLY A 92 1.71 3.84 -16.20
N ASN A 93 2.21 4.16 -17.40
CA ASN A 93 1.59 3.74 -18.65
C ASN A 93 1.74 2.22 -18.84
N ALA A 94 0.65 1.56 -19.21
CA ALA A 94 0.66 0.14 -19.52
C ALA A 94 -0.37 -0.16 -20.63
N PRO A 95 -0.13 -1.21 -21.43
CA PRO A 95 -1.15 -1.74 -22.33
C PRO A 95 -2.46 -2.05 -21.58
N GLU A 96 -3.57 -2.04 -22.32
CA GLU A 96 -4.87 -2.39 -21.77
C GLU A 96 -4.84 -3.78 -21.10
N ASN A 97 -5.51 -3.89 -19.95
CA ASN A 97 -5.60 -5.11 -19.14
C ASN A 97 -4.24 -5.67 -18.66
N THR A 98 -3.20 -4.84 -18.61
CA THR A 98 -1.93 -5.19 -17.97
C THR A 98 -1.73 -4.38 -16.70
N THR A 99 -1.22 -5.01 -15.64
CA THR A 99 -0.94 -4.29 -14.39
C THR A 99 0.15 -3.25 -14.64
N PRO A 100 -0.10 -1.96 -14.40
CA PRO A 100 0.90 -0.92 -14.66
C PRO A 100 2.05 -0.98 -13.68
N ARG A 101 3.08 -0.16 -13.92
CA ARG A 101 4.11 0.08 -12.90
C ARG A 101 3.54 1.00 -11.82
N PRO A 102 3.75 0.68 -10.53
CA PRO A 102 3.33 1.56 -9.46
C PRO A 102 4.29 2.73 -9.28
N ALA A 103 3.79 3.82 -8.69
CA ALA A 103 4.63 4.71 -7.90
C ALA A 103 4.88 4.07 -6.54
N LEU A 104 6.09 4.24 -6.00
CA LEU A 104 6.50 3.74 -4.71
C LEU A 104 6.94 4.91 -3.83
N LEU A 105 6.57 4.87 -2.56
CA LEU A 105 6.95 5.88 -1.58
C LEU A 105 7.26 5.19 -0.26
N HIS A 106 8.30 5.67 0.41
CA HIS A 106 8.61 5.33 1.78
C HIS A 106 8.74 6.60 2.61
N GLY A 107 8.25 6.52 3.83
CA GLY A 107 8.43 7.55 4.83
C GLY A 107 8.08 7.04 6.22
N THR A 108 8.01 7.98 7.15
CA THR A 108 7.63 7.71 8.53
C THR A 108 6.44 8.56 8.95
N GLN A 109 5.65 8.02 9.86
CA GLN A 109 4.57 8.74 10.51
C GLN A 109 4.66 8.54 12.02
N LYS A 110 4.46 9.63 12.76
CA LYS A 110 4.46 9.61 14.22
C LYS A 110 3.02 9.59 14.71
N ILE A 111 2.55 8.43 15.16
CA ILE A 111 1.16 8.22 15.56
C ILE A 111 1.05 8.09 17.08
N LYS A 112 -0.07 8.57 17.65
CA LYS A 112 -0.36 8.42 19.09
C LYS A 112 -0.92 7.02 19.35
N LYS A 113 -0.37 6.31 20.33
CA LYS A 113 -0.94 5.02 20.73
C LYS A 113 -2.24 5.25 21.50
N PHE A 114 -3.32 4.56 21.09
CA PHE A 114 -4.67 4.67 21.65
C PHE A 114 -4.69 4.92 23.18
N GLY A 115 -5.21 6.09 23.58
CA GLY A 115 -5.57 6.41 24.97
C GLY A 115 -4.45 6.94 25.87
N LYS A 116 -3.20 7.07 25.40
CA LYS A 116 -2.11 7.67 26.19
C LYS A 116 -1.50 8.87 25.48
N ILE A 117 -1.72 10.06 26.03
CA ILE A 117 -1.31 11.37 25.46
C ILE A 117 0.22 11.49 25.26
N THR A 118 1.02 10.65 25.91
CA THR A 118 2.48 10.83 26.02
C THR A 118 3.34 9.80 25.27
N GLU A 119 2.75 8.78 24.63
CA GLU A 119 3.52 7.74 23.92
C GLU A 119 3.21 7.79 22.43
N GLU A 120 4.04 8.56 21.72
CA GLU A 120 4.06 8.61 20.26
C GLU A 120 4.98 7.48 19.74
N SER A 121 4.53 6.75 18.72
CA SER A 121 5.30 5.70 18.07
C SER A 121 5.55 6.09 16.61
N THR A 122 6.80 5.93 16.16
CA THR A 122 7.15 6.13 14.75
C THR A 122 6.92 4.82 14.01
N VAL A 123 6.16 4.88 12.92
CA VAL A 123 5.89 3.74 12.03
C VAL A 123 6.55 4.02 10.68
N GLN A 124 7.24 3.02 10.14
CA GLN A 124 7.68 2.98 8.75
C GLN A 124 6.47 2.69 7.88
N LEU A 125 6.13 3.61 6.99
CA LEU A 125 4.99 3.47 6.08
C LEU A 125 5.51 3.40 4.64
N TRP A 126 5.16 2.32 3.96
CA TRP A 126 5.50 2.08 2.56
C TRP A 126 4.23 2.07 1.73
N VAL A 127 4.17 2.87 0.67
CA VAL A 127 2.97 3.04 -0.16
C VAL A 127 3.30 2.77 -1.62
N ALA A 128 2.51 1.90 -2.25
CA ALA A 128 2.57 1.64 -3.68
C ALA A 128 1.23 2.01 -4.32
N VAL A 129 1.26 2.74 -5.43
CA VAL A 129 0.05 3.22 -6.12
C VAL A 129 0.08 2.81 -7.58
N TRP A 130 -0.86 1.94 -7.97
CA TRP A 130 -1.14 1.60 -9.36
C TRP A 130 -2.32 2.42 -9.87
N ARG A 131 -2.08 3.27 -10.87
CA ARG A 131 -3.14 4.11 -11.44
C ARG A 131 -3.80 3.42 -12.62
N LEU A 132 -5.12 3.39 -12.63
CA LEU A 132 -5.96 2.80 -13.68
C LEU A 132 -6.90 3.88 -14.24
N PRO A 133 -6.41 4.82 -15.08
CA PRO A 133 -7.21 5.98 -15.51
C PRO A 133 -8.50 5.61 -16.25
N SER A 134 -8.49 4.53 -17.05
CA SER A 134 -9.68 4.05 -17.77
C SER A 134 -10.79 3.56 -16.84
N LYS A 135 -10.46 3.29 -15.56
CA LYS A 135 -11.37 2.84 -14.51
C LYS A 135 -11.59 3.90 -13.42
N ASN A 136 -10.92 5.06 -13.50
CA ASN A 136 -10.91 6.08 -12.45
C ASN A 136 -10.48 5.52 -11.06
N VAL A 137 -9.54 4.58 -11.05
CA VAL A 137 -9.09 3.88 -9.85
C VAL A 137 -7.61 4.17 -9.58
N ASP A 138 -7.29 4.40 -8.30
CA ASP A 138 -5.96 4.20 -7.74
C ASP A 138 -6.04 2.94 -6.85
N LEU A 139 -5.32 1.89 -7.23
CA LEU A 139 -5.12 0.71 -6.39
C LEU A 139 -3.92 1.02 -5.49
N VAL A 140 -4.14 1.02 -4.18
CA VAL A 140 -3.15 1.45 -3.19
C VAL A 140 -2.78 0.26 -2.31
N LEU A 141 -1.49 -0.03 -2.18
CA LEU A 141 -0.97 -0.94 -1.17
C LEU A 141 -0.21 -0.13 -0.13
N SER A 142 -0.56 -0.27 1.14
CA SER A 142 0.20 0.26 2.27
C SER A 142 0.79 -0.88 3.10
N ARG A 143 2.06 -0.76 3.49
CA ARG A 143 2.71 -1.63 4.47
C ARG A 143 3.10 -0.79 5.68
N ASN A 144 2.54 -1.13 6.83
CA ASN A 144 2.87 -0.51 8.10
C ASN A 144 3.89 -1.39 8.82
N ASN A 145 5.04 -0.84 9.20
CA ASN A 145 6.03 -1.53 10.00
C ASN A 145 6.49 -0.67 11.17
N PRO A 146 6.12 -1.00 12.41
CA PRO A 146 6.57 -0.26 13.60
C PRO A 146 8.07 -0.39 13.90
N SER A 147 8.78 -1.35 13.30
CA SER A 147 10.23 -1.52 13.50
C SER A 147 11.04 -0.68 12.52
N SER A 148 12.08 -0.02 13.05
CA SER A 148 13.12 0.66 12.27
C SER A 148 14.32 -0.23 11.92
N ASP A 149 14.25 -1.53 12.20
CA ASP A 149 15.36 -2.46 11.97
C ASP A 149 15.47 -2.83 10.48
N ASP A 150 16.69 -2.82 9.96
CA ASP A 150 17.02 -3.26 8.59
C ASP A 150 16.12 -2.63 7.50
N ILE A 151 16.05 -1.30 7.47
CA ILE A 151 15.26 -0.53 6.50
C ILE A 151 15.59 -0.90 5.04
N ASP A 152 16.85 -1.27 4.76
CA ASP A 152 17.27 -1.68 3.43
C ASP A 152 16.59 -3.01 3.01
N GLN A 153 16.56 -4.01 3.90
CA GLN A 153 15.82 -5.24 3.64
C GLN A 153 14.32 -4.98 3.53
N GLN A 154 13.75 -4.12 4.40
CA GLN A 154 12.34 -3.74 4.31
C GLN A 154 11.99 -3.11 2.96
N SER A 155 12.86 -2.24 2.44
CA SER A 155 12.73 -1.59 1.13
C SER A 155 12.79 -2.60 -0.01
N GLN A 156 13.72 -3.57 0.04
CA GLN A 156 13.81 -4.64 -0.95
C GLN A 156 12.56 -5.52 -0.96
N ASP A 157 12.08 -5.92 0.22
CA ASP A 157 10.87 -6.72 0.37
C ASP A 157 9.63 -5.98 -0.15
N PHE A 158 9.53 -4.68 0.15
CA PHE A 158 8.43 -3.85 -0.33
C PHE A 158 8.44 -3.72 -1.86
N ARG A 159 9.61 -3.47 -2.46
CA ARG A 159 9.76 -3.42 -3.93
C ARG A 159 9.44 -4.76 -4.59
N ALA A 160 9.86 -5.87 -3.99
CA ALA A 160 9.53 -7.21 -4.47
C ALA A 160 8.03 -7.48 -4.39
N THR A 161 7.39 -7.11 -3.27
CA THR A 161 5.94 -7.22 -3.05
C THR A 161 5.18 -6.43 -4.12
N ALA A 162 5.46 -5.14 -4.27
CA ALA A 162 4.82 -4.30 -5.28
C ALA A 162 5.08 -4.82 -6.70
N GLY A 163 6.32 -5.23 -7.01
CA GLY A 163 6.66 -5.82 -8.31
C GLY A 163 5.95 -7.15 -8.62
N SER A 164 5.44 -7.84 -7.61
CA SER A 164 4.73 -9.12 -7.74
C SER A 164 3.22 -8.97 -7.97
N LEU A 165 2.62 -7.82 -7.64
CA LEU A 165 1.16 -7.64 -7.71
C LEU A 165 0.68 -7.79 -9.16
N ARG A 166 -0.36 -8.60 -9.36
CA ARG A 166 -1.02 -8.76 -10.66
C ARG A 166 -2.53 -8.63 -10.50
N ILE A 167 -3.11 -7.84 -11.40
CA ILE A 167 -4.56 -7.79 -11.63
C ILE A 167 -4.89 -8.94 -12.58
N VAL A 168 -5.64 -9.91 -12.09
CA VAL A 168 -6.03 -11.13 -12.80
C VAL A 168 -7.43 -10.99 -13.41
N ASP A 169 -8.37 -10.38 -12.69
CA ASP A 169 -9.73 -10.10 -13.18
C ASP A 169 -10.02 -8.58 -13.14
N TRP A 170 -10.16 -8.01 -14.33
CA TRP A 170 -10.43 -6.58 -14.52
C TRP A 170 -11.90 -6.19 -14.34
N ASN A 171 -12.80 -7.17 -14.20
CA ASN A 171 -14.20 -6.92 -13.84
C ASN A 171 -14.35 -6.42 -12.40
N LEU A 172 -13.31 -6.55 -11.58
CA LEU A 172 -13.25 -5.93 -10.25
C LEU A 172 -13.51 -4.42 -10.29
N PHE A 173 -13.15 -3.76 -11.40
CA PHE A 173 -13.29 -2.31 -11.60
C PHE A 173 -14.41 -1.95 -12.60
N ALA A 174 -15.39 -2.82 -12.81
CA ALA A 174 -16.49 -2.60 -13.76
C ALA A 174 -17.60 -1.71 -13.18
#